data_AF-A0A4Y1YQ86-F1
#
_entry.id   AF-A0A4Y1YQ86-F1
#
_cell.length_a   1.000
_cell.length_b   1.000
_cell.length_c   1.000
_cell.angle_alpha   90.00
_cell.angle_beta   90.00
_cell.angle_gamma   90.00
#
_symmetry.space_group_name_H-M   'P 1'
#
loop_
_entity.id
_entity.type
_entity.pdbx_description
1 polymer ?
#
loop_
_entity_poly.entity_id
_entity_poly.type
_entity_poly.pdbx_seq_one_letter_code
_entity_poly.pdbx_strand_id
1 'polypeptide(L)'
;MQAHEFERVLAFTSTREKTQAIARDYLVARHSLDTITTTFGTTKQNVFRSVSKLIEDAEIAQETIVKVRSVFSKLNVPKRQYDAAHAFFFTSKSLDEIAQQINSTVEDVLKIARCTIKQYQIYANQDAIKEREVEFDKILRYGRAGAKSIQICYDYFVIQDTMTGIAEKHEITKQNTYNIIKRFEEARARYEAENPPKPKRRKITKP
;
A
#
# COMPACT_ATOMS: atom_id res chain seq x y z
N MET A 1 20.59 -7.12 12.00
CA MET A 1 19.89 -7.25 10.71
C MET A 1 20.92 -7.10 9.62
N GLN A 2 20.88 -7.94 8.59
CA GLN A 2 21.78 -7.79 7.44
C GLN A 2 21.28 -6.64 6.54
N ALA A 3 22.18 -5.96 5.82
CA ALA A 3 21.83 -4.79 5.03
C ALA A 3 20.75 -5.07 3.97
N HIS A 4 20.85 -6.22 3.28
CA HIS A 4 19.87 -6.62 2.27
C HIS A 4 18.49 -6.95 2.87
N GLU A 5 18.44 -7.47 4.11
CA GLU A 5 17.18 -7.68 4.82
C GLU A 5 16.52 -6.34 5.12
N PHE A 6 17.29 -5.38 5.63
CA PHE A 6 16.81 -4.02 5.90
C PHE A 6 16.23 -3.36 4.64
N GLU A 7 16.93 -3.46 3.52
CA GLU A 7 16.49 -2.87 2.26
C GLU A 7 15.20 -3.50 1.72
N ARG A 8 15.00 -4.80 1.93
CA ARG A 8 13.75 -5.47 1.56
C ARG A 8 12.56 -4.99 2.39
N VAL A 9 12.76 -4.66 3.68
CA VAL A 9 11.71 -4.07 4.53
C VAL A 9 11.22 -2.74 3.95
N LEU A 10 12.05 -2.01 3.20
CA LEU A 10 11.67 -0.73 2.59
C LEU A 10 10.57 -0.87 1.51
N ALA A 11 10.30 -2.07 1.01
CA ALA A 11 9.16 -2.34 0.13
C ALA A 11 7.82 -2.43 0.88
N PHE A 12 7.85 -2.64 2.20
CA PHE A 12 6.67 -2.89 3.04
C PHE A 12 6.36 -1.72 3.98
N THR A 13 7.35 -0.86 4.23
CA THR A 13 7.21 0.26 5.15
C THR A 13 6.69 1.53 4.45
N SER A 14 5.89 2.31 5.18
CA SER A 14 5.58 3.71 4.87
C SER A 14 6.36 4.70 5.76
N THR A 15 7.36 4.19 6.48
CA THR A 15 8.15 4.97 7.44
C THR A 15 8.96 6.03 6.71
N ARG A 16 9.10 7.22 7.31
CA ARG A 16 9.81 8.36 6.70
C ARG A 16 11.31 8.07 6.56
N GLU A 17 11.94 8.63 5.52
CA GLU A 17 13.38 8.48 5.24
C GLU A 17 14.28 8.75 6.45
N LYS A 18 14.01 9.83 7.23
CA LYS A 18 14.79 10.12 8.45
C LYS A 18 14.72 8.97 9.46
N THR A 19 13.55 8.37 9.65
CA THR A 19 13.35 7.24 10.56
C THR A 19 14.05 5.99 10.03
N GLN A 20 13.99 5.75 8.72
CA GLN A 20 14.74 4.68 8.06
C GLN A 20 16.25 4.86 8.24
N ALA A 21 16.78 6.06 8.04
CA ALA A 21 18.21 6.36 8.19
C ALA A 21 18.69 6.13 9.64
N ILE A 22 17.95 6.63 10.64
CA ILE A 22 18.24 6.38 12.06
C ILE A 22 18.27 4.88 12.36
N ALA A 23 17.28 4.14 11.86
CA ALA A 23 17.20 2.69 12.07
C ALA A 23 18.34 1.94 11.35
N ARG A 24 18.73 2.35 10.14
CA ARG A 24 19.85 1.78 9.37
C ARG A 24 21.16 1.93 10.14
N ASP A 25 21.44 3.13 10.66
CA ASP A 25 22.65 3.42 11.42
C ASP A 25 22.76 2.53 12.66
N TYR A 26 21.64 2.29 13.35
CA TYR A 26 21.62 1.44 14.53
C TYR A 26 21.66 -0.07 14.20
N LEU A 27 20.78 -0.53 13.30
CA LEU A 27 20.55 -1.96 13.04
C LEU A 27 21.57 -2.59 12.09
N VAL A 28 22.09 -1.81 11.15
CA VAL A 28 22.98 -2.27 10.07
C VAL A 28 24.40 -1.79 10.33
N ALA A 29 24.63 -0.48 10.42
CA ALA A 29 25.98 0.08 10.62
C ALA A 29 26.51 -0.12 12.05
N ARG A 30 25.63 -0.48 13.00
CA ARG A 30 25.96 -0.72 14.42
C ARG A 30 26.60 0.48 15.12
N HIS A 31 26.22 1.69 14.71
CA HIS A 31 26.65 2.91 15.39
C HIS A 31 26.09 2.98 16.82
N SER A 32 26.87 3.59 17.72
CA SER A 32 26.44 3.80 19.10
C SER A 32 25.25 4.76 19.18
N LEU A 33 24.44 4.64 20.24
CA LEU A 33 23.32 5.55 20.46
C LEU A 33 23.78 7.02 20.51
N ASP A 34 24.90 7.30 21.16
CA ASP A 34 25.41 8.67 21.31
C ASP A 34 25.84 9.26 19.96
N THR A 35 26.49 8.45 19.11
CA THR A 35 26.82 8.82 17.72
C THR A 35 25.54 9.19 16.96
N ILE A 36 24.53 8.33 16.98
CA ILE A 36 23.28 8.54 16.23
C ILE A 36 22.52 9.76 16.75
N THR A 37 22.40 9.93 18.07
CA THR A 37 21.71 11.09 18.64
C THR A 37 22.38 12.40 18.24
N THR A 38 23.70 12.41 18.19
CA THR A 38 24.48 13.58 17.76
C THR A 38 24.30 13.84 16.27
N THR A 39 24.46 12.82 15.42
CA THR A 39 24.34 12.93 13.96
C THR A 39 22.96 13.42 13.51
N PHE A 40 21.89 12.88 14.09
CA PHE A 40 20.52 13.17 13.63
C PHE A 40 19.82 14.26 14.46
N GLY A 41 20.51 14.84 15.45
CA GLY A 41 19.97 15.83 16.38
C GLY A 41 18.71 15.33 17.06
N THR A 42 18.76 14.13 17.65
CA THR A 42 17.58 13.44 18.19
C THR A 42 17.85 12.84 19.57
N THR A 43 16.81 12.37 20.26
CA THR A 43 16.94 11.73 21.58
C THR A 43 17.10 10.22 21.47
N LYS A 44 17.70 9.57 22.48
CA LYS A 44 17.80 8.10 22.55
C LYS A 44 16.44 7.42 22.44
N GLN A 45 15.40 8.00 23.05
CA GLN A 45 14.03 7.51 22.96
C GLN A 45 13.50 7.52 21.52
N ASN A 46 13.79 8.57 20.75
CA ASN A 46 13.41 8.64 19.34
C ASN A 46 14.18 7.64 18.47
N VAL A 47 15.44 7.36 18.81
CA VAL A 47 16.22 6.29 18.16
C VAL A 47 15.54 4.94 18.41
N PHE A 48 15.22 4.61 19.67
CA PHE A 48 14.51 3.38 20.00
C PHE A 48 13.16 3.27 19.29
N ARG A 49 12.34 4.32 19.28
CA ARG A 49 11.07 4.33 18.52
C ARG A 49 11.29 4.05 17.03
N SER A 50 12.30 4.66 16.43
CA SER A 50 12.61 4.47 15.01
C SER A 50 13.01 3.02 14.72
N VAL A 51 13.83 2.44 15.59
CA VAL A 51 14.29 1.05 15.50
C VAL A 51 13.14 0.08 15.72
N SER A 52 12.36 0.25 16.78
CA SER A 52 11.18 -0.59 17.08
C SER A 52 10.20 -0.59 15.92
N LYS A 53 9.91 0.57 15.33
CA LYS A 53 9.01 0.66 14.18
C LYS A 53 9.52 -0.14 12.98
N LEU A 54 10.82 -0.10 12.70
CA LEU A 54 11.41 -0.86 11.59
C LEU A 54 11.45 -2.36 11.86
N ILE A 55 11.58 -2.78 13.12
CA ILE A 55 11.49 -4.19 13.51
C ILE A 55 10.07 -4.69 13.30
N GLU A 56 9.05 -3.95 13.75
CA GLU A 56 7.63 -4.28 13.49
C GLU A 56 7.36 -4.38 11.99
N ASP A 57 7.84 -3.43 11.19
CA ASP A 57 7.68 -3.46 9.73
C ASP A 57 8.40 -4.67 9.10
N ALA A 58 9.51 -5.12 9.68
CA ALA A 58 10.23 -6.30 9.24
C ALA A 58 9.47 -7.61 9.52
N GLU A 59 8.82 -7.71 10.68
CA GLU A 59 7.95 -8.84 11.02
C GLU A 59 6.76 -8.92 10.05
N ILE A 60 6.10 -7.78 9.80
CA ILE A 60 5.01 -7.67 8.82
C ILE A 60 5.51 -8.04 7.42
N ALA A 61 6.71 -7.61 7.04
CA ALA A 61 7.31 -7.94 5.75
C ALA A 61 7.50 -9.45 5.59
N GLN A 62 8.05 -10.13 6.61
CA GLN A 62 8.25 -11.58 6.57
C GLN A 62 6.93 -12.34 6.43
N GLU A 63 5.92 -11.99 7.24
CA GLU A 63 4.58 -12.59 7.12
C GLU A 63 3.97 -12.36 5.73
N THR A 64 4.09 -11.13 5.22
CA THR A 64 3.53 -10.77 3.91
C THR A 64 4.24 -11.50 2.79
N ILE A 65 5.57 -11.65 2.84
CA ILE A 65 6.33 -12.44 1.86
C ILE A 65 5.84 -13.88 1.83
N VAL A 66 5.63 -14.52 2.99
CA VAL A 66 5.10 -15.89 3.07
C VAL A 66 3.73 -15.98 2.41
N LYS A 67 2.83 -15.03 2.69
CA LYS A 67 1.48 -14.98 2.10
C LYS A 67 1.51 -14.69 0.60
N VAL A 68 2.41 -13.81 0.12
CA VAL A 68 2.60 -13.55 -1.31
C VAL A 68 3.10 -14.79 -2.02
N ARG A 69 4.10 -15.49 -1.46
CA ARG A 69 4.68 -16.70 -2.07
C ARG A 69 3.64 -17.77 -2.37
N SER A 70 2.67 -17.98 -1.49
CA SER A 70 1.64 -19.02 -1.65
C SER A 70 0.65 -18.74 -2.78
N VAL A 71 0.53 -17.49 -3.22
CA VAL A 71 -0.44 -17.08 -4.26
C VAL A 71 0.20 -16.34 -5.44
N PHE A 72 1.53 -16.24 -5.50
CA PHE A 72 2.25 -15.41 -6.47
C PHE A 72 1.85 -15.68 -7.92
N SER A 73 1.67 -16.94 -8.30
CA SER A 73 1.25 -17.34 -9.66
C SER A 73 -0.18 -16.89 -10.03
N LYS A 74 -1.01 -16.55 -9.03
CA LYS A 74 -2.37 -16.04 -9.21
C LYS A 74 -2.42 -14.52 -9.21
N LEU A 75 -1.33 -13.84 -8.84
CA LEU A 75 -1.26 -12.39 -8.82
C LEU A 75 -1.13 -11.86 -10.25
N ASN A 76 -1.79 -10.74 -10.53
CA ASN A 76 -1.70 -10.07 -11.82
C ASN A 76 -0.40 -9.23 -11.94
N VAL A 77 0.75 -9.90 -11.88
CA VAL A 77 2.06 -9.28 -12.05
C VAL A 77 2.38 -9.17 -13.55
N PRO A 78 2.69 -7.97 -14.07
CA PRO A 78 3.04 -7.80 -15.47
C PRO A 78 4.22 -8.69 -15.90
N LYS A 79 4.15 -9.32 -17.08
CA LYS A 79 5.22 -10.22 -17.58
C LYS A 79 6.61 -9.60 -17.52
N ARG A 80 6.74 -8.32 -17.86
CA ARG A 80 8.02 -7.57 -17.82
C ARG A 80 8.60 -7.40 -16.42
N GLN A 81 7.77 -7.52 -15.38
CA GLN A 81 8.16 -7.35 -13.97
C GLN A 81 8.21 -8.69 -13.24
N TYR A 82 7.78 -9.79 -13.86
CA TYR A 82 7.60 -11.09 -13.24
C TYR A 82 8.91 -11.63 -12.65
N ASP A 83 9.99 -11.60 -13.42
CA ASP A 83 11.29 -12.14 -12.99
C ASP A 83 11.88 -11.34 -11.83
N ALA A 84 11.76 -10.01 -11.87
CA ALA A 84 12.19 -9.13 -10.79
C ALA A 84 11.39 -9.39 -9.50
N ALA A 85 10.06 -9.48 -9.62
CA ALA A 85 9.18 -9.79 -8.50
C ALA A 85 9.47 -11.19 -7.95
N HIS A 86 9.64 -12.19 -8.81
CA HIS A 86 9.97 -13.54 -8.39
C HIS A 86 11.31 -13.58 -7.65
N ALA A 87 12.34 -12.91 -8.18
CA ALA A 87 13.64 -12.80 -7.52
C ALA A 87 13.50 -12.12 -6.14
N PHE A 88 12.72 -11.05 -6.05
CA PHE A 88 12.44 -10.37 -4.78
C PHE A 88 11.75 -11.31 -3.79
N PHE A 89 10.64 -11.96 -4.14
CA PHE A 89 9.89 -12.74 -3.16
C PHE A 89 10.49 -14.10 -2.86
N PHE A 90 11.16 -14.78 -3.80
CA PHE A 90 11.53 -16.20 -3.67
C PHE A 90 13.03 -16.47 -3.48
N THR A 91 13.88 -15.46 -3.64
CA THR A 91 15.35 -15.65 -3.52
C THR A 91 15.93 -14.81 -2.39
N SER A 92 17.14 -15.15 -1.98
CA SER A 92 17.97 -14.39 -1.02
C SER A 92 18.83 -13.32 -1.69
N LYS A 93 18.66 -13.06 -3.00
CA LYS A 93 19.46 -12.07 -3.72
C LYS A 93 19.34 -10.67 -3.09
N SER A 94 20.41 -9.89 -3.11
CA SER A 94 20.35 -8.48 -2.73
C SER A 94 19.51 -7.68 -3.73
N LEU A 95 19.05 -6.48 -3.35
CA LEU A 95 18.32 -5.64 -4.29
C LEU A 95 19.20 -5.20 -5.46
N ASP A 96 20.50 -4.96 -5.21
CA ASP A 96 21.47 -4.63 -6.25
C ASP A 96 21.63 -5.78 -7.27
N GLU A 97 21.72 -7.03 -6.80
CA GLU A 97 21.81 -8.20 -7.68
C GLU A 97 20.57 -8.34 -8.57
N ILE A 98 19.38 -8.09 -8.00
CA ILE A 98 18.11 -8.12 -8.75
C ILE A 98 18.09 -6.98 -9.76
N ALA A 99 18.47 -5.76 -9.35
CA ALA A 99 18.50 -4.58 -10.20
C ALA A 99 19.45 -4.75 -11.39
N GLN A 100 20.64 -5.31 -11.16
CA GLN A 100 21.60 -5.66 -12.20
C GLN A 100 21.04 -6.69 -13.18
N GLN A 101 20.37 -7.74 -12.67
CA GLN A 101 19.78 -8.79 -13.52
C GLN A 101 18.75 -8.24 -14.51
N ILE A 102 18.03 -7.19 -14.14
CA ILE A 102 16.99 -6.57 -14.98
C ILE A 102 17.44 -5.26 -15.64
N ASN A 103 18.71 -4.89 -15.51
CA ASN A 103 19.27 -3.64 -15.99
C ASN A 103 18.43 -2.40 -15.57
N SER A 104 18.11 -2.30 -14.27
CA SER A 104 17.31 -1.23 -13.68
C SER A 104 17.93 -0.76 -12.37
N THR A 105 17.24 0.11 -11.63
CA THR A 105 17.69 0.60 -10.31
C THR A 105 17.08 -0.19 -9.15
N VAL A 106 17.67 -0.09 -7.97
CA VAL A 106 17.09 -0.64 -6.73
C VAL A 106 15.70 -0.05 -6.45
N GLU A 107 15.48 1.24 -6.75
CA GLU A 107 14.17 1.86 -6.57
C GLU A 107 13.12 1.24 -7.49
N ASP A 108 13.49 0.87 -8.73
CA ASP A 108 12.59 0.15 -9.63
C ASP A 108 12.23 -1.23 -9.08
N VAL A 109 13.20 -1.95 -8.50
CA VAL A 109 12.94 -3.24 -7.84
C VAL A 109 11.98 -3.07 -6.67
N LEU A 110 12.19 -2.05 -5.83
CA LEU A 110 11.28 -1.71 -4.72
C LEU A 110 9.89 -1.35 -5.22
N LYS A 111 9.79 -0.58 -6.31
CA LYS A 111 8.52 -0.23 -6.95
C LYS A 111 7.79 -1.47 -7.46
N ILE A 112 8.49 -2.40 -8.10
CA ILE A 112 7.93 -3.69 -8.54
C ILE A 112 7.43 -4.51 -7.34
N ALA A 113 8.22 -4.58 -6.27
CA ALA A 113 7.82 -5.27 -5.05
C ALA A 113 6.56 -4.67 -4.42
N ARG A 114 6.50 -3.33 -4.28
CA ARG A 114 5.32 -2.58 -3.81
C ARG A 114 4.09 -2.84 -4.68
N CYS A 115 4.24 -2.82 -6.01
CA CYS A 115 3.17 -3.16 -6.93
C CYS A 115 2.67 -4.60 -6.74
N THR A 116 3.58 -5.56 -6.53
CA THR A 116 3.23 -6.97 -6.29
C THR A 116 2.49 -7.14 -4.96
N ILE A 117 2.95 -6.48 -3.89
CA ILE A 117 2.27 -6.47 -2.58
C ILE A 117 0.86 -5.92 -2.72
N LYS A 118 0.68 -4.86 -3.51
CA LYS A 118 -0.65 -4.30 -3.80
C LYS A 118 -1.53 -5.30 -4.56
N GLN A 119 -1.00 -6.01 -5.55
CA GLN A 119 -1.76 -7.09 -6.23
C GLN A 119 -2.18 -8.18 -5.25
N TYR A 120 -1.31 -8.54 -4.31
CA TYR A 120 -1.64 -9.47 -3.24
C TYR A 120 -2.75 -8.93 -2.33
N GLN A 121 -2.72 -7.64 -1.94
CA GLN A 121 -3.78 -7.03 -1.14
C GLN A 121 -5.13 -7.04 -1.87
N ILE A 122 -5.14 -6.81 -3.19
CA ILE A 122 -6.35 -6.91 -4.01
C ILE A 122 -6.85 -8.36 -4.03
N TYR A 123 -5.97 -9.33 -4.27
CA TYR A 123 -6.30 -10.75 -4.28
C TYR A 123 -6.86 -11.21 -2.93
N ALA A 124 -6.21 -10.84 -1.82
CA ALA A 124 -6.60 -11.23 -0.48
C ALA A 124 -7.96 -10.63 -0.05
N ASN A 125 -8.31 -9.45 -0.58
CA ASN A 125 -9.56 -8.74 -0.28
C ASN A 125 -10.60 -8.88 -1.40
N GLN A 126 -10.46 -9.84 -2.30
CA GLN A 126 -11.27 -9.93 -3.52
C GLN A 126 -12.78 -9.95 -3.25
N ASP A 127 -13.23 -10.63 -2.20
CA ASP A 127 -14.66 -10.69 -1.86
C ASP A 127 -15.19 -9.36 -1.35
N ALA A 128 -14.46 -8.67 -0.46
CA ALA A 128 -14.80 -7.33 -0.02
C ALA A 128 -14.74 -6.30 -1.16
N ILE A 129 -13.85 -6.51 -2.15
CA ILE A 129 -13.80 -5.69 -3.38
C ILE A 129 -15.07 -5.90 -4.21
N LYS A 130 -15.50 -7.15 -4.42
CA LYS A 130 -16.75 -7.45 -5.15
C LYS A 130 -17.98 -6.81 -4.49
N GLU A 131 -18.07 -6.86 -3.15
CA GLU A 131 -19.16 -6.20 -2.43
C GLU A 131 -19.18 -4.68 -2.66
N ARG A 132 -18.00 -4.04 -2.58
CA ARG A 132 -17.86 -2.60 -2.84
C ARG A 132 -18.12 -2.25 -4.30
N GLU A 133 -17.72 -3.09 -5.25
CA GLU A 133 -17.99 -2.93 -6.68
C GLU A 133 -19.50 -2.90 -6.95
N VAL A 134 -20.26 -3.83 -6.33
CA VAL A 134 -21.72 -3.85 -6.43
C VAL A 134 -22.35 -2.58 -5.85
N GLU A 135 -21.83 -2.05 -4.74
CA GLU A 135 -22.31 -0.77 -4.19
C GLU A 135 -21.96 0.41 -5.10
N PHE A 136 -20.74 0.41 -5.64
CA PHE A 136 -20.23 1.44 -6.54
C PHE A 136 -21.08 1.53 -7.81
N ASP A 137 -21.43 0.40 -8.42
CA ASP A 137 -22.25 0.33 -9.64
C ASP A 137 -23.66 0.90 -9.46
N LYS A 138 -24.24 0.76 -8.26
CA LYS A 138 -25.55 1.38 -7.94
C LYS A 138 -25.46 2.90 -7.97
N ILE A 139 -24.35 3.46 -7.49
CA ILE A 139 -24.13 4.90 -7.41
C ILE A 139 -23.77 5.50 -8.77
N LEU A 140 -23.11 4.75 -9.67
CA LEU A 140 -22.67 5.26 -10.98
C LEU A 140 -23.80 5.89 -11.79
N ARG A 141 -25.03 5.36 -11.71
CA ARG A 141 -26.21 5.89 -12.41
C ARG A 141 -26.60 7.30 -11.96
N TYR A 142 -26.19 7.70 -10.77
CA TYR A 142 -26.45 9.01 -10.17
C TYR A 142 -25.34 10.03 -10.49
N GLY A 143 -24.19 9.57 -10.98
CA GLY A 143 -23.06 10.41 -11.38
C GLY A 143 -23.09 10.76 -12.86
N ARG A 144 -22.78 12.02 -13.21
CA ARG A 144 -22.39 12.41 -14.57
C ARG A 144 -20.87 12.49 -14.62
N ALA A 145 -20.22 11.37 -14.83
CA ALA A 145 -18.76 11.26 -14.85
C ALA A 145 -18.28 10.60 -16.15
N GLY A 146 -17.21 11.14 -16.74
CA GLY A 146 -16.53 10.47 -17.86
C GLY A 146 -15.74 9.25 -17.37
N ALA A 147 -15.36 8.36 -18.29
CA ALA A 147 -14.66 7.11 -17.99
C ALA A 147 -13.43 7.29 -17.07
N LYS A 148 -12.61 8.32 -17.29
CA LYS A 148 -11.44 8.60 -16.44
C LYS A 148 -11.83 8.93 -15.00
N SER A 149 -12.88 9.73 -14.79
CA SER A 149 -13.39 10.07 -13.46
C SER A 149 -14.02 8.85 -12.76
N ILE A 150 -14.70 7.99 -13.51
CA ILE A 150 -15.22 6.72 -12.99
C ILE A 150 -14.08 5.84 -12.48
N GLN A 151 -12.99 5.70 -13.25
CA GLN A 151 -11.83 4.91 -12.82
C GLN A 151 -11.16 5.48 -11.56
N ILE A 152 -11.07 6.82 -11.46
CA ILE A 152 -10.55 7.50 -10.26
C ILE A 152 -11.41 7.20 -9.03
N CYS A 153 -12.74 7.28 -9.16
CA CYS A 153 -13.66 6.94 -8.08
C CYS A 153 -13.61 5.44 -7.75
N TYR A 154 -13.47 4.57 -8.74
CA TYR A 154 -13.34 3.13 -8.55
C TYR A 154 -12.07 2.80 -7.74
N ASP A 155 -10.93 3.38 -8.13
CA ASP A 155 -9.67 3.21 -7.41
C ASP A 155 -9.79 3.69 -5.94
N TYR A 156 -10.56 4.74 -5.68
CA TYR A 156 -10.76 5.27 -4.32
C TYR A 156 -11.78 4.48 -3.48
N PHE A 157 -12.98 4.22 -3.99
CA PHE A 157 -14.06 3.61 -3.21
C PHE A 157 -14.01 2.08 -3.21
N VAL A 158 -13.61 1.47 -4.32
CA VAL A 158 -13.60 0.01 -4.49
C VAL A 158 -12.24 -0.57 -4.14
N ILE A 159 -11.15 -0.01 -4.68
CA ILE A 159 -9.79 -0.49 -4.39
C ILE A 159 -9.23 0.09 -3.08
N GLN A 160 -9.75 1.24 -2.61
CA GLN A 160 -9.26 1.96 -1.43
C GLN A 160 -7.80 2.45 -1.56
N ASP A 161 -7.41 2.87 -2.77
CA ASP A 161 -6.15 3.56 -2.96
C ASP A 161 -6.14 4.94 -2.29
N THR A 162 -4.96 5.37 -1.86
CA THR A 162 -4.78 6.72 -1.32
C THR A 162 -4.93 7.77 -2.43
N MET A 163 -5.44 8.96 -2.08
CA MET A 163 -5.57 10.06 -3.04
C MET A 163 -4.24 10.42 -3.72
N THR A 164 -3.12 10.31 -3.00
CA THR A 164 -1.79 10.55 -3.56
C THR A 164 -1.46 9.50 -4.63
N GLY A 165 -1.65 8.22 -4.34
CA GLY A 165 -1.40 7.14 -5.30
C GLY A 165 -2.31 7.21 -6.53
N ILE A 166 -3.57 7.63 -6.36
CA ILE A 166 -4.51 7.84 -7.46
C ILE A 166 -4.08 9.03 -8.33
N ALA A 167 -3.69 10.15 -7.70
CA ALA A 167 -3.23 11.33 -8.41
C ALA A 167 -2.01 11.03 -9.31
N GLU A 168 -1.05 10.27 -8.78
CA GLU A 168 0.13 9.80 -9.53
C GLU A 168 -0.26 8.83 -10.66
N LYS A 169 -1.09 7.83 -10.37
CA LYS A 169 -1.55 6.83 -11.36
C LYS A 169 -2.26 7.46 -12.56
N HIS A 170 -3.04 8.52 -12.33
CA HIS A 170 -3.86 9.16 -13.35
C HIS A 170 -3.25 10.45 -13.92
N GLU A 171 -2.04 10.80 -13.48
CA GLU A 171 -1.30 12.01 -13.88
C GLU A 171 -2.14 13.28 -13.70
N ILE A 172 -2.75 13.43 -12.52
CA ILE A 172 -3.56 14.60 -12.15
C ILE A 172 -3.17 15.14 -10.78
N THR A 173 -3.59 16.38 -10.47
CA THR A 173 -3.33 16.97 -9.16
C THR A 173 -4.19 16.32 -8.07
N LYS A 174 -3.69 16.29 -6.82
CA LYS A 174 -4.47 15.82 -5.66
C LYS A 174 -5.79 16.57 -5.50
N GLN A 175 -5.81 17.87 -5.82
CA GLN A 175 -7.03 18.67 -5.79
C GLN A 175 -8.06 18.21 -6.83
N ASN A 176 -7.62 17.85 -8.03
CA ASN A 176 -8.52 17.30 -9.05
C ASN A 176 -9.06 15.94 -8.64
N THR A 177 -8.23 15.07 -8.08
CA THR A 177 -8.66 13.79 -7.49
C THR A 177 -9.73 14.02 -6.41
N TYR A 178 -9.50 14.96 -5.48
CA TYR A 178 -10.46 15.34 -4.45
C TYR A 178 -11.80 15.79 -5.03
N ASN A 179 -11.77 16.71 -5.99
CA ASN A 179 -12.98 17.25 -6.61
C ASN A 179 -13.80 16.16 -7.32
N ILE A 180 -13.13 15.19 -7.94
CA ILE A 180 -13.78 14.04 -8.59
C ILE A 180 -14.45 13.14 -7.56
N ILE A 181 -13.73 12.78 -6.48
CA ILE A 181 -14.26 11.97 -5.38
C ILE A 181 -15.48 12.64 -4.74
N LYS A 182 -15.38 13.94 -4.43
CA LYS A 182 -16.47 14.71 -3.82
C LYS A 182 -17.76 14.67 -4.65
N ARG A 183 -17.66 14.81 -5.98
CA ARG A 183 -18.82 14.70 -6.88
C ARG A 183 -19.49 13.32 -6.83
N PHE A 184 -18.70 12.28 -6.59
CA PHE A 184 -19.23 10.93 -6.43
C PHE A 184 -19.89 10.74 -5.06
N GLU A 185 -19.35 11.33 -3.99
CA GLU A 185 -20.02 11.37 -2.68
C GLU A 185 -21.38 12.08 -2.75
N GLU A 186 -21.48 13.18 -3.51
CA GLU A 186 -22.74 13.85 -3.78
C GLU A 186 -23.72 12.98 -4.59
N ALA A 187 -23.21 12.14 -5.50
CA ALA A 187 -24.03 11.15 -6.21
C ALA A 187 -24.52 10.04 -5.26
N ARG A 188 -23.65 9.57 -4.36
CA ARG A 188 -23.99 8.60 -3.32
C ARG A 188 -25.09 9.14 -2.40
N ALA A 189 -24.97 10.39 -1.95
CA ALA A 189 -25.99 11.03 -1.12
C ALA A 189 -27.37 11.08 -1.82
N ARG A 190 -27.40 11.34 -3.13
CA ARG A 190 -28.64 11.29 -3.93
C ARG A 190 -29.23 9.88 -4.01
N TYR A 191 -28.39 8.87 -4.25
CA TYR A 191 -28.83 7.46 -4.22
C TYR A 191 -29.42 7.08 -2.86
N GLU A 192 -28.77 7.44 -1.76
CA GLU A 192 -29.22 7.13 -0.39
C GLU A 192 -30.51 7.86 -0.03
N ALA A 193 -30.72 9.09 -0.53
CA ALA A 193 -31.97 9.83 -0.35
C ALA A 193 -33.15 9.17 -1.08
N GLU A 194 -32.93 8.62 -2.27
CA GLU A 194 -33.96 7.90 -3.03
C GLU A 194 -34.16 6.46 -2.55
N ASN A 195 -33.15 5.86 -1.91
CA ASN A 195 -33.16 4.49 -1.42
C ASN A 195 -32.86 4.45 0.09
N PRO A 196 -33.74 5.02 0.93
CA PRO A 196 -33.47 5.12 2.36
C PRO A 196 -33.29 3.72 2.96
N PRO A 197 -32.31 3.54 3.86
CA PRO A 197 -32.08 2.25 4.49
C PRO A 197 -33.34 1.79 5.21
N LYS A 198 -33.79 0.56 4.93
CA LYS A 198 -34.94 -0.02 5.62
C LYS A 198 -34.69 0.05 7.13
N PRO A 199 -35.64 0.54 7.94
CA PRO A 199 -35.47 0.62 9.38
C PRO A 199 -35.12 -0.77 9.91
N LYS A 200 -33.99 -0.89 10.62
CA LYS A 200 -33.60 -2.14 11.29
C LYS A 200 -34.76 -2.55 12.20
N ARG A 201 -35.43 -3.67 11.89
CA ARG A 201 -36.47 -4.23 12.75
C ARG A 201 -35.85 -4.43 14.14
N ARG A 202 -36.31 -3.65 15.13
CA ARG A 202 -35.98 -3.88 16.53
C ARG A 202 -36.39 -5.33 16.84
N LYS A 203 -35.44 -6.18 17.21
CA LYS A 203 -35.76 -7.47 17.83
C LYS A 203 -36.49 -7.12 19.13
N ILE A 204 -37.80 -7.33 19.15
CA ILE A 204 -38.57 -7.33 20.38
C ILE A 204 -38.13 -8.59 21.11
N THR A 205 -37.16 -8.48 22.01
CA THR A 205 -36.97 -9.45 23.08
C THR A 205 -38.21 -9.33 23.96
N LYS A 206 -39.09 -10.33 23.91
CA LYS A 206 -40.17 -10.47 24.88
C LYS A 206 -39.56 -10.76 26.27
N PRO A 207 -40.17 -10.26 27.34
CA PRO A 207 -39.74 -10.51 28.72
C PRO A 207 -39.80 -11.99 29.07
#